data_AF-A0A531MA50-F1
#
_entry.id   AF-A0A531MA50-F1
#
_cell.length_a   1.000
_cell.length_b   1.000
_cell.length_c   1.000
_cell.angle_alpha   90.00
_cell.angle_beta   90.00
_cell.angle_gamma   90.00
#
_symmetry.space_group_name_H-M   'P 1'
#
loop_
_entity.id
_entity.type
_entity.pdbx_description
1 polymer ?
#
loop_
_entity_poly.entity_id
_entity_poly.type
_entity_poly.pdbx_seq_one_letter_code
_entity_poly.pdbx_strand_id
1 'polypeptide(L)'
;MAVQESAYQRLRAADCADEVDYVQVCLRLFFAPGPGAVAVGVQAPSISTAVVADIARLNKVAIFVLKALSYTKAGEAPSELLGWLDTYRRRTVSMNSSGIMDSLAIHQALRERHIDFVFLKGPFQQQLLYGDHFMKPSGDVDILVSQAGFAKAREALRAMGYEVAGKSRSLWWLRFLGEQHMIRGDDARPSTVDLHYRLQ
;
A
#
# COMPACT_ATOMS: atom_id res chain seq x y z
N MET A 1 -7.47 5.90 9.31
CA MET A 1 -6.40 6.79 9.81
C MET A 1 -6.66 8.17 9.24
N ALA A 2 -6.95 9.16 10.08
CA ALA A 2 -6.83 10.54 9.66
C ALA A 2 -5.43 10.73 9.08
N VAL A 3 -5.36 11.13 7.82
CA VAL A 3 -4.17 11.86 7.35
C VAL A 3 -3.93 12.91 8.42
N GLN A 4 -2.77 12.91 9.07
CA GLN A 4 -2.39 14.05 9.87
C GLN A 4 -2.37 15.23 8.89
N GLU A 5 -3.45 16.02 8.90
CA GLU A 5 -3.66 17.17 8.04
C GLU A 5 -2.46 18.13 8.11
N SER A 6 -1.79 18.10 9.28
CA SER A 6 -0.52 18.75 9.55
C SER A 6 0.64 18.32 8.62
N ALA A 7 0.74 17.07 8.19
CA ALA A 7 1.83 16.62 7.31
C ALA A 7 1.71 17.22 5.89
N TYR A 8 0.52 17.22 5.31
CA TYR A 8 0.28 17.86 4.01
C TYR A 8 0.40 19.37 4.09
N GLN A 9 -0.09 19.98 5.17
CA GLN A 9 0.05 21.42 5.39
C GLN A 9 1.52 21.82 5.57
N ARG A 10 2.30 21.05 6.34
CA ARG A 10 3.75 21.23 6.48
C ARG A 10 4.46 21.14 5.13
N LEU A 11 4.20 20.10 4.34
CA LEU A 11 4.85 19.92 3.04
C LEU A 11 4.47 21.01 2.03
N ARG A 12 3.22 21.45 2.01
CA ARG A 12 2.80 22.57 1.13
C ARG A 12 3.44 23.90 1.51
N ALA A 13 3.73 24.10 2.79
CA ALA A 13 4.32 25.33 3.30
C ALA A 13 5.86 25.31 3.27
N ALA A 14 6.48 24.15 3.09
CA ALA A 14 7.93 23.99 3.06
C ALA A 14 8.46 24.08 1.62
N ASP A 15 9.56 24.79 1.45
CA ASP A 15 10.43 24.61 0.28
C ASP A 15 11.22 23.30 0.49
N CYS A 16 10.74 22.22 -0.14
CA CYS A 16 11.26 20.86 0.05
C CYS A 16 11.84 20.27 -1.24
N ALA A 17 12.35 21.12 -2.13
CA ALA A 17 12.92 20.70 -3.41
C ALA A 17 14.07 19.69 -3.20
N ASP A 18 14.96 19.94 -2.25
CA ASP A 18 16.10 19.06 -1.95
C ASP A 18 15.65 17.69 -1.42
N GLU A 19 14.62 17.61 -0.56
CA GLU A 19 14.09 16.34 -0.08
C GLU A 19 13.33 15.56 -1.16
N VAL A 20 12.62 16.27 -2.04
CA VAL A 20 11.99 15.66 -3.22
C VAL A 20 13.07 15.06 -4.12
N ASP A 21 14.13 15.82 -4.41
CA ASP A 21 15.25 15.38 -5.24
C ASP A 21 15.97 14.18 -4.61
N TYR A 22 16.18 14.20 -3.29
CA TYR A 22 16.74 13.07 -2.55
C TYR A 22 15.89 11.80 -2.71
N VAL A 23 14.56 11.88 -2.57
CA VAL A 23 13.66 10.75 -2.79
C VAL A 23 13.71 10.28 -4.25
N GLN A 24 13.74 11.19 -5.21
CA GLN A 24 13.85 10.83 -6.63
C GLN A 24 15.17 10.13 -6.96
N VAL A 25 16.30 10.56 -6.39
CA VAL A 25 17.59 9.88 -6.53
C VAL A 25 17.51 8.46 -6.01
N CYS A 26 16.94 8.26 -4.82
CA CYS A 26 16.71 6.92 -4.27
C CYS A 26 15.85 6.05 -5.20
N LEU A 27 14.78 6.61 -5.77
CA LEU A 27 13.91 5.89 -6.71
C LEU A 27 14.63 5.52 -8.01
N ARG A 28 15.43 6.44 -8.57
CA ARG A 28 16.26 6.17 -9.75
C ARG A 28 17.25 5.04 -9.49
N LEU A 29 17.91 5.07 -8.33
CA LEU A 29 18.85 4.02 -7.91
C LEU A 29 18.17 2.64 -7.81
N PHE A 30 16.94 2.59 -7.29
CA PHE A 30 16.19 1.35 -7.19
C PHE A 30 15.70 0.81 -8.55
N PHE A 31 15.07 1.65 -9.37
CA PHE A 31 14.41 1.22 -10.62
C PHE A 31 15.36 1.07 -11.81
N ALA A 32 16.49 1.78 -11.80
CA ALA A 32 17.47 1.76 -12.88
C ALA A 32 18.89 1.72 -12.31
N PRO A 33 19.32 0.57 -11.73
CA PRO A 33 20.69 0.41 -11.25
C PRO A 33 21.64 0.36 -12.44
N GLY A 34 22.11 1.52 -12.90
CA GLY A 34 23.09 1.62 -13.98
C GLY A 34 24.49 1.20 -13.54
N PRO A 35 25.38 0.78 -14.47
CA PRO A 35 26.76 0.36 -14.17
C PRO A 35 27.70 1.49 -13.66
N GLY A 36 27.15 2.69 -13.43
CA GLY A 36 27.82 3.82 -12.81
C GLY A 36 26.92 4.52 -11.82
N ALA A 37 26.04 3.77 -11.12
CA ALA A 37 25.28 4.27 -9.98
C ALA A 37 26.27 4.73 -8.90
N VAL A 38 26.74 5.97 -9.06
CA VAL A 38 27.72 6.63 -8.22
C VAL A 38 27.22 6.49 -6.80
N ALA A 39 28.04 5.88 -5.93
CA ALA A 39 27.85 5.93 -4.49
C ALA A 39 27.43 7.36 -4.17
N VAL A 40 26.21 7.52 -3.67
CA VAL A 40 25.63 8.83 -3.57
C VAL A 40 26.46 9.59 -2.55
N GLY A 41 27.44 10.34 -3.04
CA GLY A 41 28.06 11.43 -2.33
C GLY A 41 27.01 12.51 -2.22
N VAL A 42 25.94 12.22 -1.47
CA VAL A 42 25.10 13.25 -0.89
C VAL A 42 26.02 13.91 0.12
N GLN A 43 26.82 14.89 -0.33
CA GLN A 43 27.21 15.96 0.58
C GLN A 43 25.88 16.44 1.12
N ALA A 44 25.57 16.08 2.37
CA ALA A 44 24.28 16.33 2.97
C ALA A 44 23.94 17.81 2.75
N PRO A 45 22.97 18.14 1.87
CA PRO A 45 22.22 19.36 2.11
C PRO A 45 21.63 19.19 3.52
N SER A 46 21.18 20.27 4.14
CA SER A 46 20.41 20.19 5.38
C SER A 46 19.03 19.54 5.13
N ILE A 47 18.98 18.34 4.54
CA ILE A 47 17.77 17.59 4.25
C ILE A 47 17.10 17.23 5.57
N SER A 48 15.83 17.53 5.69
CA SER A 48 15.05 17.14 6.84
C SER A 48 14.64 15.68 6.72
N THR A 49 15.15 14.83 7.61
CA THR A 49 14.78 13.40 7.72
C THR A 49 13.26 13.22 7.85
N ALA A 50 12.59 14.11 8.60
CA ALA A 50 11.15 14.11 8.78
C ALA A 50 10.39 14.44 7.48
N VAL A 51 10.88 15.41 6.70
CA VAL A 51 10.27 15.77 5.40
C VAL A 51 10.46 14.64 4.39
N VAL A 52 11.67 14.05 4.29
CA VAL A 52 11.90 12.86 3.45
C VAL A 52 10.97 11.71 3.84
N ALA A 53 10.83 11.44 5.15
CA ALA A 53 9.93 10.41 5.65
C ALA A 53 8.47 10.69 5.28
N ASP A 54 8.00 11.94 5.41
CA ASP A 54 6.63 12.33 5.04
C ASP A 54 6.40 12.21 3.52
N ILE A 55 7.34 12.69 2.67
CA ILE A 55 7.27 12.53 1.22
C ILE A 55 7.20 11.03 0.86
N ALA A 56 8.09 10.22 1.42
CA ALA A 56 8.16 8.80 1.12
C ALA A 56 6.91 8.04 1.60
N ARG A 57 6.35 8.42 2.77
CA ARG A 57 5.12 7.86 3.34
C ARG A 57 3.91 8.16 2.47
N LEU A 58 3.71 9.43 2.13
CA LEU A 58 2.51 9.91 1.43
C LEU A 58 2.44 9.36 0.00
N ASN A 59 3.59 9.18 -0.64
CA ASN A 59 3.69 8.57 -1.96
C ASN A 59 3.79 7.03 -1.92
N LYS A 60 3.78 6.42 -0.73
CA LYS A 60 3.96 4.97 -0.52
C LYS A 60 5.22 4.43 -1.20
N VAL A 61 6.33 5.16 -1.09
CA VAL A 61 7.64 4.78 -1.68
C VAL A 61 8.74 4.52 -0.66
N ALA A 62 8.44 4.59 0.65
CA ALA A 62 9.42 4.43 1.71
C ALA A 62 10.27 3.15 1.61
N ILE A 63 9.69 2.00 1.23
CA ILE A 63 10.46 0.75 1.15
C ILE A 63 11.39 0.73 -0.08
N PHE A 64 11.04 1.45 -1.14
CA PHE A 64 11.95 1.67 -2.27
C PHE A 64 13.15 2.51 -1.84
N VAL A 65 12.91 3.57 -1.05
CA VAL A 65 13.97 4.39 -0.45
C VAL A 65 14.87 3.54 0.46
N LEU A 66 14.29 2.74 1.35
CA LEU A 66 15.05 1.84 2.22
C LEU A 66 15.94 0.86 1.44
N LYS A 67 15.39 0.22 0.40
CA LYS A 67 16.15 -0.69 -0.45
C LYS A 67 17.24 0.05 -1.25
N ALA A 68 16.95 1.25 -1.74
CA ALA A 68 17.95 2.07 -2.43
C ALA A 68 19.15 2.40 -1.52
N LEU A 69 18.88 2.76 -0.26
CA LEU A 69 19.94 3.05 0.72
C LEU A 69 20.80 1.82 1.04
N SER A 70 20.30 0.60 0.84
CA SER A 70 21.12 -0.61 1.00
C SER A 70 22.25 -0.75 -0.05
N TYR A 71 22.17 0.01 -1.15
CA TYR A 71 23.22 0.07 -2.17
C TYR A 71 24.28 1.15 -1.87
N THR A 72 24.08 2.00 -0.86
CA THR A 72 25.03 3.05 -0.46
C THR A 72 26.12 2.49 0.46
N LYS A 73 27.26 3.17 0.60
CA LYS A 73 28.30 2.70 1.53
C LYS A 73 27.80 2.87 2.97
N ALA A 74 28.19 1.91 3.82
CA ALA A 74 27.84 1.96 5.24
C ALA A 74 28.29 3.29 5.88
N GLY A 75 27.35 4.01 6.48
CA GLY A 75 27.59 5.31 7.12
C GLY A 75 27.17 6.54 6.32
N GLU A 76 26.77 6.41 5.05
CA GLU A 76 26.31 7.54 4.23
C GLU A 76 24.83 7.91 4.44
N ALA A 77 24.02 6.96 4.93
CA ALA A 77 22.59 7.18 5.15
C ALA A 77 22.27 7.73 6.56
N PRO A 78 21.39 8.75 6.70
CA PRO A 78 21.00 9.28 8.00
C PRO A 78 20.35 8.21 8.89
N SER A 79 20.92 7.98 10.08
CA SER A 79 20.48 6.90 10.99
C SER A 79 19.03 7.05 11.46
N GLU A 80 18.58 8.28 11.71
CA GLU A 80 17.19 8.60 12.06
C GLU A 80 16.22 8.18 10.94
N LEU A 81 16.55 8.51 9.69
CA LEU A 81 15.75 8.11 8.53
C LEU A 81 15.70 6.59 8.39
N LEU A 82 16.84 5.90 8.54
CA LEU A 82 16.88 4.43 8.50
C LEU A 82 16.00 3.78 9.58
N GLY A 83 16.03 4.29 10.81
CA GLY A 83 15.19 3.80 11.90
C GLY A 83 13.70 3.99 11.61
N TRP A 84 13.32 5.16 11.06
CA TRP A 84 11.95 5.42 10.63
C TRP A 84 11.50 4.49 9.50
N LEU A 85 12.37 4.29 8.49
CA LEU A 85 12.10 3.41 7.35
C LEU A 85 11.95 1.94 7.77
N ASP A 86 12.76 1.43 8.70
CA ASP A 86 12.59 0.07 9.22
C ASP A 86 11.27 -0.10 9.98
N THR A 87 10.87 0.92 10.76
CA THR A 87 9.57 0.94 11.44
C THR A 87 8.42 0.87 10.42
N TYR A 88 8.50 1.66 9.35
CA TYR A 88 7.53 1.63 8.25
C TYR A 88 7.52 0.26 7.54
N ARG A 89 8.68 -0.34 7.30
CA ARG A 89 8.81 -1.68 6.70
C ARG A 89 8.13 -2.73 7.57
N ARG A 90 8.39 -2.78 8.87
CA ARG A 90 7.75 -3.74 9.81
C ARG A 90 6.23 -3.59 9.81
N ARG A 91 5.74 -2.35 9.79
CA ARG A 91 4.30 -2.08 9.70
C ARG A 91 3.72 -2.58 8.38
N THR A 92 4.40 -2.35 7.27
CA THR A 92 3.98 -2.84 5.94
C THR A 92 3.96 -4.36 5.89
N VAL A 93 4.97 -5.03 6.45
CA VAL A 93 4.99 -6.49 6.58
C VAL A 93 3.77 -6.97 7.36
N SER A 94 3.48 -6.36 8.52
CA SER A 94 2.31 -6.72 9.32
C SER A 94 1.00 -6.54 8.55
N MET A 95 0.80 -5.38 7.90
CA MET A 95 -0.44 -5.08 7.16
C MET A 95 -0.64 -6.04 5.99
N ASN A 96 0.39 -6.21 5.16
CA ASN A 96 0.30 -7.04 3.97
C ASN A 96 0.17 -8.52 4.34
N SER A 97 0.82 -8.98 5.42
CA SER A 97 0.66 -10.37 5.89
C SER A 97 -0.78 -10.65 6.32
N SER A 98 -1.42 -9.73 7.03
CA SER A 98 -2.85 -9.83 7.35
C SER A 98 -3.71 -9.89 6.08
N GLY A 99 -3.47 -8.99 5.13
CA GLY A 99 -4.18 -8.99 3.84
C GLY A 99 -3.99 -10.27 3.02
N ILE A 100 -2.80 -10.87 3.04
CA ILE A 100 -2.52 -12.17 2.39
C ILE A 100 -3.34 -13.27 3.06
N MET A 101 -3.38 -13.32 4.39
CA MET A 101 -4.17 -14.33 5.12
C MET A 101 -5.66 -14.21 4.84
N ASP A 102 -6.20 -12.99 4.83
CA ASP A 102 -7.60 -12.74 4.46
C ASP A 102 -7.88 -13.15 3.01
N SER A 103 -6.95 -12.84 2.10
CA SER A 103 -7.05 -13.25 0.70
C SER A 103 -7.08 -14.77 0.53
N LEU A 104 -6.27 -15.52 1.27
CA LEU A 104 -6.30 -17.00 1.23
C LEU A 104 -7.66 -17.54 1.70
N ALA A 105 -8.22 -16.98 2.77
CA ALA A 105 -9.53 -17.38 3.26
C ALA A 105 -10.66 -17.05 2.26
N ILE A 106 -10.60 -15.86 1.65
CA ILE A 106 -11.55 -15.42 0.62
C ILE A 106 -11.43 -16.31 -0.62
N HIS A 107 -10.19 -16.64 -1.02
CA HIS A 107 -9.93 -17.51 -2.16
C HIS A 107 -10.63 -18.86 -1.98
N GLN A 108 -10.44 -19.49 -0.82
CA GLN A 108 -11.10 -20.76 -0.51
C GLN A 108 -12.64 -20.62 -0.56
N ALA A 109 -13.21 -19.61 0.11
CA ALA A 109 -14.65 -19.43 0.19
C ALA A 109 -15.34 -19.18 -1.17
N LEU A 110 -14.68 -18.43 -2.07
CA LEU A 110 -15.18 -18.16 -3.41
C LEU A 110 -15.00 -19.37 -4.34
N ARG A 111 -13.87 -20.07 -4.26
CA ARG A 111 -13.59 -21.29 -5.05
C ARG A 111 -14.56 -22.42 -4.73
N GLU A 112 -14.86 -22.67 -3.45
CA GLU A 112 -15.84 -23.68 -3.01
C GLU A 112 -17.25 -23.41 -3.56
N ARG A 113 -17.57 -22.16 -3.91
CA ARG A 113 -18.86 -21.73 -4.47
C ARG A 113 -18.83 -21.58 -5.99
N HIS A 114 -17.74 -21.97 -6.64
CA HIS A 114 -17.54 -21.82 -8.09
C HIS A 114 -17.76 -20.38 -8.58
N ILE A 115 -17.28 -19.40 -7.82
CA ILE A 115 -17.31 -18.00 -8.20
C ILE A 115 -15.97 -17.66 -8.84
N ASP A 116 -15.99 -17.22 -10.08
CA ASP A 116 -14.79 -16.71 -10.76
C ASP A 116 -14.44 -15.32 -10.22
N PHE A 117 -13.18 -15.13 -9.88
CA PHE A 117 -12.67 -13.86 -9.34
C PHE A 117 -11.18 -13.67 -9.62
N VAL A 118 -10.72 -12.43 -9.46
CA VAL A 118 -9.32 -12.04 -9.51
C VAL A 118 -9.01 -11.14 -8.31
N PHE A 119 -7.87 -11.36 -7.63
CA PHE A 119 -7.34 -10.38 -6.69
C PHE A 119 -6.78 -9.19 -7.47
N LEU A 120 -7.31 -8.01 -7.19
CA LEU A 120 -6.90 -6.76 -7.79
C LEU A 120 -5.91 -6.06 -6.84
N LYS A 121 -4.84 -5.46 -7.38
CA LYS A 121 -3.83 -4.71 -6.59
C LYS A 121 -3.21 -5.53 -5.43
N GLY A 122 -2.84 -4.84 -4.36
CA GLY A 122 -2.38 -5.43 -3.11
C GLY A 122 -1.04 -6.17 -3.19
N PRO A 123 -0.76 -7.03 -2.20
CA PRO A 123 0.51 -7.76 -2.10
C PRO A 123 0.80 -8.68 -3.30
N PHE A 124 -0.24 -9.25 -3.93
CA PHE A 124 -0.04 -10.14 -5.10
C PHE A 124 0.42 -9.37 -6.33
N GLN A 125 -0.14 -8.18 -6.59
CA GLN A 125 0.35 -7.33 -7.67
C GLN A 125 1.80 -6.87 -7.42
N GLN A 126 2.15 -6.58 -6.16
CA GLN A 126 3.52 -6.18 -5.81
C GLN A 126 4.53 -7.29 -6.06
N GLN A 127 4.17 -8.55 -5.82
CA GLN A 127 5.03 -9.69 -6.17
C GLN A 127 5.30 -9.76 -7.67
N LEU A 128 4.28 -9.52 -8.50
CA LEU A 128 4.43 -9.53 -9.95
C LEU A 128 5.27 -8.34 -10.46
N LEU A 129 5.12 -7.16 -9.87
CA LEU A 129 5.81 -5.94 -10.31
C LEU A 129 7.23 -5.82 -9.78
N TYR A 130 7.48 -6.29 -8.55
CA TYR A 130 8.71 -5.99 -7.81
C TYR A 130 9.40 -7.23 -7.23
N GLY A 131 8.82 -8.43 -7.38
CA GLY A 131 9.34 -9.66 -6.78
C GLY A 131 9.21 -9.73 -5.26
N ASP A 132 8.43 -8.83 -4.65
CA ASP A 132 8.25 -8.74 -3.20
C ASP A 132 6.85 -8.25 -2.83
N HIS A 133 6.14 -9.01 -2.00
CA HIS A 133 4.82 -8.71 -1.47
C HIS A 133 4.75 -7.47 -0.56
N PHE A 134 5.89 -6.98 -0.08
CA PHE A 134 5.98 -6.02 1.02
C PHE A 134 6.53 -4.65 0.59
N MET A 135 6.45 -4.28 -0.69
CA MET A 135 6.98 -3.01 -1.21
C MET A 135 6.12 -1.78 -0.86
N LYS A 136 4.81 -1.95 -0.73
CA LYS A 136 3.83 -0.89 -0.45
C LYS A 136 2.80 -1.39 0.56
N PRO A 137 2.40 -0.57 1.55
CA PRO A 137 1.33 -0.94 2.46
C PRO A 137 0.01 -1.08 1.70
N SER A 138 -0.64 -2.22 1.88
CA SER A 138 -1.98 -2.55 1.38
C SER A 138 -2.86 -2.92 2.58
N GLY A 139 -3.98 -2.21 2.76
CA GLY A 139 -4.84 -2.37 3.94
C GLY A 139 -6.15 -3.11 3.65
N ASP A 140 -6.51 -3.17 2.38
CA ASP A 140 -7.70 -3.75 1.80
C ASP A 140 -7.33 -4.93 0.89
N VAL A 141 -8.27 -5.85 0.75
CA VAL A 141 -8.26 -6.89 -0.28
C VAL A 141 -9.24 -6.47 -1.37
N ASP A 142 -8.74 -6.02 -2.53
CA ASP A 142 -9.61 -5.78 -3.69
C ASP A 142 -9.84 -7.10 -4.44
N ILE A 143 -11.10 -7.41 -4.72
CA ILE A 143 -11.48 -8.56 -5.55
C ILE A 143 -12.41 -8.13 -6.68
N LEU A 144 -12.12 -8.58 -7.89
CA LEU A 144 -12.97 -8.39 -9.05
C LEU A 144 -13.70 -9.69 -9.38
N VAL A 145 -15.02 -9.62 -9.50
CA VAL A 145 -15.88 -10.73 -9.95
C VAL A 145 -16.67 -10.32 -11.18
N SER A 146 -17.31 -11.28 -11.84
CA SER A 146 -18.29 -10.95 -12.88
C SER A 146 -19.53 -10.28 -12.27
N GLN A 147 -20.21 -9.43 -13.05
CA GLN A 147 -21.45 -8.80 -12.60
C GLN A 147 -22.52 -9.83 -12.19
N ALA A 148 -22.60 -10.96 -12.90
CA ALA A 148 -23.49 -12.07 -12.55
C ALA A 148 -23.10 -12.76 -11.22
N GLY A 149 -21.80 -12.81 -10.91
CA GLY A 149 -21.26 -13.41 -9.68
C GLY A 149 -21.32 -12.49 -8.46
N PHE A 150 -21.50 -11.18 -8.63
CA PHE A 150 -21.39 -10.19 -7.56
C PHE A 150 -22.26 -10.47 -6.34
N ALA A 151 -23.55 -10.76 -6.55
CA ALA A 151 -24.45 -11.06 -5.44
C ALA A 151 -23.99 -12.33 -4.67
N LYS A 152 -23.57 -13.38 -5.38
CA LYS A 152 -23.07 -14.62 -4.76
C LYS A 152 -21.76 -14.39 -4.00
N ALA A 153 -20.85 -13.58 -4.55
CA ALA A 153 -19.59 -13.22 -3.91
C ALA A 153 -19.83 -12.44 -2.61
N ARG A 154 -20.76 -11.47 -2.65
CA ARG A 154 -21.15 -10.72 -1.45
C ARG A 154 -21.72 -11.62 -0.36
N GLU A 155 -22.61 -12.55 -0.71
CA GLU A 155 -23.16 -13.48 0.29
C GLU A 155 -22.09 -14.45 0.83
N ALA A 156 -21.12 -14.86 0.01
CA ALA A 156 -19.97 -15.64 0.48
C ALA A 156 -19.14 -14.87 1.52
N LEU A 157 -18.86 -13.58 1.28
CA LEU A 157 -18.16 -12.72 2.23
C LEU A 157 -18.98 -12.49 3.50
N ARG A 158 -20.30 -12.32 3.39
CA ARG A 158 -21.20 -12.24 4.56
C ARG A 158 -21.14 -13.49 5.42
N ALA A 159 -21.12 -14.67 4.80
CA ALA A 159 -20.97 -15.94 5.52
C ALA A 159 -19.62 -16.04 6.26
N MET A 160 -18.60 -15.29 5.84
CA MET A 160 -17.31 -15.18 6.54
C MET A 160 -17.29 -14.10 7.64
N GLY A 161 -18.43 -13.41 7.88
CA GLY A 161 -18.57 -12.36 8.87
C GLY A 161 -18.30 -10.93 8.36
N TYR A 162 -18.21 -10.72 7.04
CA TYR A 162 -18.08 -9.37 6.49
C TYR A 162 -19.45 -8.67 6.37
N GLU A 163 -19.48 -7.40 6.73
CA GLU A 163 -20.65 -6.53 6.58
C GLU A 163 -20.39 -5.39 5.60
N VAL A 164 -21.45 -4.94 4.91
CA VAL A 164 -21.35 -3.78 4.03
C VAL A 164 -21.16 -2.52 4.87
N ALA A 165 -20.03 -1.84 4.66
CA ALA A 165 -19.71 -0.58 5.31
C ALA A 165 -20.82 0.45 5.04
N GLY A 166 -21.24 1.20 6.07
CA GLY A 166 -22.39 2.11 5.97
C GLY A 166 -22.32 3.08 4.79
N LYS A 167 -21.14 3.65 4.53
CA LYS A 167 -20.88 4.55 3.39
C LYS A 167 -21.13 3.89 2.02
N SER A 168 -20.95 2.58 1.91
CA SER A 168 -20.98 1.80 0.65
C SER A 168 -22.32 1.10 0.39
N ARG A 169 -23.39 1.51 1.11
CA ARG A 169 -24.76 0.99 0.92
C ARG A 169 -25.56 1.74 -0.16
N SER A 170 -25.10 2.91 -0.59
CA SER A 170 -25.86 3.74 -1.53
C SER A 170 -25.80 3.19 -2.96
N LEU A 171 -26.80 3.57 -3.77
CA LEU A 171 -26.83 3.26 -5.21
C LEU A 171 -25.62 3.81 -5.96
N TRP A 172 -24.98 4.86 -5.44
CA TRP A 172 -23.75 5.41 -6.02
C TRP A 172 -22.64 4.34 -6.09
N TRP A 173 -22.35 3.69 -4.97
CA TRP A 173 -21.33 2.65 -4.89
C TRP A 173 -21.65 1.45 -5.77
N LEU A 174 -22.87 0.92 -5.62
CA LEU A 174 -23.26 -0.26 -6.36
C LEU A 174 -23.41 0.02 -7.86
N ARG A 175 -24.16 1.03 -8.29
CA ARG A 175 -24.49 1.23 -9.70
C ARG A 175 -23.44 2.01 -10.48
N PHE A 176 -22.87 3.05 -9.86
CA PHE A 176 -22.03 4.05 -10.53
C PHE A 176 -20.53 3.87 -10.30
N LEU A 177 -20.12 3.18 -9.24
CA LEU A 177 -18.74 2.74 -9.03
C LEU A 177 -18.57 1.25 -9.35
N GLY A 178 -19.63 0.47 -9.13
CA GLY A 178 -19.63 -0.97 -9.37
C GLY A 178 -18.84 -1.74 -8.33
N GLU A 179 -18.78 -1.21 -7.11
CA GLU A 179 -18.02 -1.77 -6.01
C GLU A 179 -18.76 -1.65 -4.68
N GLN A 180 -18.34 -2.44 -3.70
CA GLN A 180 -18.86 -2.39 -2.34
C GLN A 180 -17.77 -2.71 -1.32
N HIS A 181 -17.55 -1.78 -0.40
CA HIS A 181 -16.63 -1.98 0.72
C HIS A 181 -17.30 -2.83 1.79
N MET A 182 -16.61 -3.86 2.23
CA MET A 182 -17.04 -4.76 3.27
C MET A 182 -16.00 -4.85 4.38
N ILE A 183 -16.45 -4.91 5.63
CA ILE A 183 -15.60 -4.88 6.82
C ILE A 183 -15.90 -6.06 7.73
N ARG A 184 -14.87 -6.61 8.38
CA ARG A 184 -14.98 -7.68 9.37
C ARG A 184 -14.04 -7.43 10.54
N GLY A 185 -14.49 -7.77 11.74
CA GLY A 185 -13.72 -7.61 12.98
C GLY A 185 -13.91 -6.23 13.63
N ASP A 186 -13.25 -6.05 14.76
CA ASP A 186 -13.45 -4.89 15.63
C ASP A 186 -12.67 -3.65 15.15
N ASP A 187 -13.04 -2.48 15.68
CA ASP A 187 -12.45 -1.18 15.34
C ASP A 187 -10.91 -1.13 15.46
N ALA A 188 -10.31 -1.99 16.28
CA ALA A 188 -8.87 -2.02 16.49
C ALA A 188 -8.08 -2.53 15.27
N ARG A 189 -8.62 -3.51 14.52
CA ARG A 189 -7.97 -4.10 13.33
C ARG A 189 -9.04 -4.62 12.36
N PRO A 190 -9.80 -3.73 11.71
CA PRO A 190 -10.78 -4.17 10.74
C PRO A 190 -10.09 -4.79 9.54
N SER A 191 -10.53 -5.98 9.15
CA SER A 191 -10.25 -6.54 7.84
C SER A 191 -11.20 -5.90 6.83
N THR A 192 -10.66 -5.42 5.72
CA THR A 192 -11.43 -4.70 4.70
C THR A 192 -11.30 -5.39 3.35
N VAL A 193 -12.44 -5.56 2.68
CA VAL A 193 -12.54 -6.15 1.34
C VAL A 193 -13.33 -5.21 0.46
N ASP A 194 -12.75 -4.83 -0.67
CA ASP A 194 -13.45 -4.06 -1.69
C ASP A 194 -13.87 -5.04 -2.80
N LEU A 195 -15.18 -5.31 -2.86
CA LEU A 195 -15.77 -6.20 -3.85
C LEU A 195 -16.18 -5.40 -5.08
N HIS A 196 -15.56 -5.68 -6.21
CA HIS A 196 -15.78 -5.02 -7.50
C HIS A 196 -16.48 -5.96 -8.48
N TYR A 197 -17.38 -5.43 -9.31
CA TYR A 197 -17.87 -6.14 -10.50
C TYR A 197 -17.54 -5.45 -11.83
N ARG A 198 -16.89 -4.29 -11.76
CA ARG A 198 -16.36 -3.54 -12.91
C ARG A 198 -15.16 -2.71 -12.49
N LEU A 199 -14.36 -2.32 -13.47
CA LEU A 199 -13.23 -1.42 -13.30
C LEU A 199 -13.67 0.02 -13.59
N GLN A 200 -13.00 0.98 -12.94
CA GLN A 200 -13.17 2.42 -13.15
C GLN A 200 -12.02 2.96 -14.01
#